data_AF-A0A962WD59-F1
#
_entry.id   AF-A0A962WD59-F1
#
_cell.length_a   1.000
_cell.length_b   1.000
_cell.length_c   1.000
_cell.angle_alpha   90.00
_cell.angle_beta   90.00
_cell.angle_gamma   90.00
#
_symmetry.space_group_name_H-M   'P 1'
#
loop_
_entity.id
_entity.type
_entity.pdbx_description
1 polymer ?
#
loop_
_entity_poly.entity_id
_entity_poly.type
_entity_poly.pdbx_seq_one_letter_code
_entity_poly.pdbx_strand_id
1 'polypeptide(L)' 'RMKAQLALLGYQAAIVITESESHGIWHRVRLGPYDDPRKLAKDRAALYSRKIETLPITLAP' A
#
# COMPACT_ATOMS: atom_id res chain seq x y z
N ARG A 1 7.50 -10.46 -0.70
CA ARG A 1 8.67 -9.60 -0.31
C ARG A 1 8.24 -8.24 0.24
N MET A 2 7.48 -7.42 -0.50
CA MET A 2 7.13 -6.05 -0.11
C MET A 2 6.46 -5.94 1.28
N LYS A 3 5.48 -6.81 1.62
CA LYS A 3 4.86 -6.82 2.96
C LYS A 3 5.88 -6.96 4.10
N ALA A 4 6.89 -7.82 3.94
CA ALA A 4 7.94 -8.00 4.95
C ALA A 4 8.87 -6.77 5.03
N GLN A 5 9.20 -6.16 3.89
CA GLN A 5 10.01 -4.92 3.87
C GLN A 5 9.29 -3.78 4.59
N LEU A 6 7.98 -3.65 4.41
CA LEU A 6 7.16 -2.66 5.11
C LEU A 6 7.08 -2.95 6.62
N ALA A 7 7.01 -4.22 7.03
CA ALA A 7 7.05 -4.60 8.43
C ALA A 7 8.37 -4.19 9.12
N LEU A 8 9.52 -4.34 8.45
CA LEU A 8 10.82 -3.87 8.94
C LEU A 8 10.88 -2.34 9.11
N LEU A 9 10.04 -1.61 8.37
CA LEU A 9 9.89 -0.16 8.48
C LEU A 9 8.83 0.26 9.51
N GLY A 10 8.21 -0.70 10.21
CA GLY A 10 7.18 -0.45 11.22
C GLY A 10 5.76 -0.33 10.67
N TYR A 11 5.54 -0.64 9.39
CA TYR A 11 4.21 -0.59 8.77
C TYR A 11 3.53 -1.96 8.78
N GLN A 12 2.27 -2.00 9.21
CA GLN A 12 1.40 -3.13 8.98
C GLN A 12 0.73 -2.99 7.61
N ALA A 13 0.87 -4.03 6.78
CA ALA A 13 0.33 -4.06 5.44
C ALA A 13 -0.41 -5.37 5.14
N ALA A 14 -1.47 -5.27 4.33
CA ALA A 14 -2.25 -6.39 3.84
C ALA A 14 -1.88 -6.73 2.39
N ILE A 15 -1.97 -8.01 2.02
CA ILE A 15 -1.91 -8.44 0.62
C ILE A 15 -3.34 -8.58 0.14
N VAL A 16 -3.68 -7.87 -0.93
CA VAL A 16 -4.95 -8.02 -1.65
C VAL A 16 -4.65 -8.68 -2.98
N ILE A 17 -5.35 -9.77 -3.24
CA ILE A 17 -5.25 -10.52 -4.49
C ILE A 17 -6.43 -10.09 -5.35
N THR A 18 -6.17 -9.74 -6.61
CA THR A 18 -7.21 -9.38 -7.58
C THR A 18 -6.92 -10.08 -8.89
N GLU A 19 -7.91 -10.76 -9.44
CA GLU A 19 -7.83 -11.33 -10.79
C GLU A 19 -8.18 -10.23 -11.81
N SER A 20 -7.32 -10.05 -12.79
CA SER A 20 -7.55 -9.18 -13.94
C SER A 20 -7.68 -10.06 -15.17
N GLU A 21 -8.81 -9.96 -15.88
CA GLU A 21 -9.06 -10.74 -17.10
C GLU A 21 -7.92 -10.59 -18.13
N SER A 22 -7.29 -9.42 -18.18
CA SER A 22 -6.20 -9.09 -19.11
C SER A 22 -4.79 -9.42 -18.64
N HIS A 23 -4.56 -9.57 -17.32
CA HIS A 23 -3.21 -9.56 -16.75
C HIS A 23 -2.98 -10.60 -15.64
N GLY A 24 -3.91 -11.55 -15.47
CA GLY A 24 -3.79 -12.62 -14.48
C GLY A 24 -3.93 -12.14 -13.03
N ILE A 25 -3.26 -12.83 -12.11
CA ILE A 25 -3.36 -12.58 -10.67
C ILE A 25 -2.45 -11.41 -10.25
N TRP A 26 -3.05 -10.35 -9.70
CA TRP A 26 -2.34 -9.21 -9.13
C TRP A 26 -2.25 -9.32 -7.61
N HIS A 27 -1.02 -9.27 -7.08
CA HIS A 27 -0.76 -9.18 -5.65
C HIS A 27 -0.45 -7.73 -5.26
N ARG A 28 -1.42 -7.04 -4.66
CA ARG A 28 -1.28 -5.65 -4.21
C ARG A 28 -0.98 -5.60 -2.72
N VAL A 29 0.04 -4.83 -2.33
CA VAL A 29 0.34 -4.59 -0.90
C VAL A 29 -0.26 -3.25 -0.50
N ARG A 30 -1.16 -3.27 0.49
CA ARG A 30 -1.90 -2.09 0.96
C ARG A 30 -1.49 -1.72 2.39
N LEU A 31 -1.31 -0.42 2.63
CA LEU A 31 -1.25 0.17 3.96
C LEU A 31 -2.57 0.90 4.24
N GLY A 32 -2.96 0.95 5.51
CA GLY A 32 -4.25 1.50 5.94
C GLY A 32 -5.26 0.39 6.28
N PRO A 33 -6.57 0.70 6.32
CA PRO A 33 -7.22 1.93 5.87
C PRO A 33 -6.74 3.18 6.63
N TYR A 34 -6.79 4.32 5.97
CA TYR A 34 -6.49 5.62 6.56
C TYR A 34 -7.80 6.35 6.87
N ASP A 35 -7.97 6.76 8.12
CA ASP A 35 -9.05 7.61 8.61
C ASP A 35 -8.70 9.11 8.51
N ASP A 36 -7.39 9.43 8.59
CA ASP A 36 -6.86 10.78 8.43
C ASP A 36 -6.04 10.92 7.12
N PRO A 37 -6.46 11.79 6.19
CA PRO A 37 -5.69 12.13 4.99
C PRO A 37 -4.27 12.64 5.27
N ARG A 38 -4.04 13.30 6.41
CA ARG A 38 -2.70 13.77 6.80
C ARG A 38 -1.76 12.62 7.12
N LYS A 39 -2.27 11.58 7.79
CA LYS A 39 -1.49 10.35 8.06
C LYS A 39 -1.13 9.63 6.77
N LEU A 40 -2.06 9.54 5.81
CA LEU A 40 -1.78 9.00 4.48
C LEU A 40 -0.66 9.77 3.79
N ALA A 41 -0.75 11.11 3.76
CA ALA A 41 0.26 11.95 3.12
C ALA A 41 1.64 11.80 3.77
N LYS A 42 1.69 11.75 5.11
CA LYS A 42 2.93 11.55 5.87
C LYS A 42 3.59 10.20 5.57
N ASP A 43 2.83 9.10 5.67
CA ASP A 43 3.35 7.75 5.42
C ASP A 43 3.80 7.61 3.96
N ARG A 44 3.04 8.18 3.01
CA ARG A 44 3.41 8.23 1.58
C ARG A 44 4.73 8.98 1.36
N ALA A 45 4.93 10.15 1.98
CA ALA A 45 6.18 10.89 1.87
C ALA A 45 7.37 10.12 2.47
N ALA A 46 7.15 9.45 3.60
CA ALA A 46 8.17 8.62 4.26
C ALA A 46 8.55 7.37 3.45
N LEU A 47 7.60 6.79 2.71
CA LEU A 47 7.89 5.68 1.78
C LEU A 47 8.59 6.16 0.51
N TYR A 48 8.18 7.31 -0.02
CA TYR A 48 8.80 7.92 -1.20
C TYR A 48 10.28 8.26 -0.96
N SER A 49 10.63 8.80 0.21
CA SER A 49 12.04 9.07 0.57
C SER A 49 12.91 7.81 0.64
N ARG A 50 12.28 6.64 0.77
CA ARG A 50 12.91 5.31 0.76
C ARG A 50 12.82 4.63 -0.61
N LYS A 51 12.45 5.37 -1.65
CA LYS A 51 12.25 4.88 -3.03
C LYS A 51 11.17 3.80 -3.15
N ILE A 52 10.16 3.85 -2.28
CA ILE A 52 8.99 2.99 -2.35
C ILE A 52 7.84 3.82 -2.91
N GLU A 53 7.50 3.58 -4.17
CA GLU A 53 6.37 4.23 -4.83
C GLU A 53 5.04 3.68 -4.32
N THR A 54 4.05 4.56 -4.16
CA THR A 54 2.72 4.20 -3.66
C THR A 54 1.65 4.97 -4.43
N LEU A 55 0.49 4.33 -4.57
CA LEU A 55 -0.69 4.92 -5.19
C LEU A 55 -1.81 5.03 -4.14
N PRO A 56 -2.28 6.24 -3.81
CA PRO A 56 -3.48 6.41 -3.00
C PRO A 56 -4.67 5.75 -3.69
N ILE A 57 -5.50 5.07 -2.91
CA ILE A 57 -6.72 4.43 -3.40
C ILE A 57 -7.88 4.85 -2.51
N THR A 58 -9.01 5.16 -3.14
CA THR A 58 -10.30 5.27 -2.45
C THR A 58 -11.02 3.95 -2.66
N LEU A 59 -11.42 3.30 -1.56
CA LEU A 59 -12.29 2.13 -1.66
C LEU A 59 -13.69 2.64 -1.98
N ALA A 60 -14.28 2.13 -3.06
CA ALA A 60 -15.71 2.33 -3.29
C ALA A 60 -16.48 1.71 -2.12
N PRO A 61 -17.58 2.34 -1.66
CA PRO A 61 -18.42 1.82 -0.58
C PRO A 61 -19.01 0.44 -0.92
#